data_AF-B6FZR8-F1
#
_entry.id   AF-B6FZR8-F1
#
_cell.length_a   1.000
_cell.length_b   1.000
_cell.length_c   1.000
_cell.angle_alpha   90.00
_cell.angle_beta   90.00
_cell.angle_gamma   90.00
#
_symmetry.space_group_name_H-M   'P 1'
#
loop_
_entity.id
_entity.type
_entity.pdbx_description
1 polymer ?
#
loop_
_entity_poly.entity_id
_entity_poly.type
_entity_poly.pdbx_seq_one_letter_code
_entity_poly.pdbx_strand_id
1 'polypeptide(L)'
;MIPGHYNIAGEIDKYSSKNSIWILIVVQILLFTMMSVLERFPNIWNTGVKITEENRERVYTNLRNMQTYLKMMIMIYFSYMTLQSIAGERLNSISVFAFLILIFGGMSIFLVKIFKNR
;
A
#
# COMPACT_ATOMS: atom_id res chain seq x y z
N MET A 1 -21.66 15.76 7.59
CA MET A 1 -20.20 15.88 7.49
C MET A 1 -19.59 14.54 7.87
N ILE A 2 -18.36 14.28 7.45
CA ILE A 2 -17.59 13.08 7.81
C ILE A 2 -16.17 13.50 8.16
N PRO A 3 -15.41 12.70 8.93
CA PRO A 3 -13.98 12.89 9.09
C PRO A 3 -13.28 13.03 7.73
N GLY A 4 -12.45 14.05 7.61
CA GLY A 4 -11.65 14.32 6.42
C GLY A 4 -10.15 14.35 6.69
N HIS A 5 -9.76 14.58 7.94
CA HIS A 5 -8.38 14.50 8.39
C HIS A 5 -8.35 14.03 9.84
N TYR A 6 -7.24 13.41 10.21
CA TYR A 6 -6.99 12.89 11.54
C TYR A 6 -5.61 13.35 12.01
N ASN A 7 -5.50 13.75 13.27
CA ASN A 7 -4.20 14.08 13.88
C ASN A 7 -3.40 12.81 14.21
N ILE A 8 -2.21 12.96 14.78
CA ILE A 8 -1.32 11.84 15.16
C ILE A 8 -1.97 10.93 16.22
N ALA A 9 -2.82 11.49 17.10
CA ALA A 9 -3.60 10.74 18.09
C ALA A 9 -4.84 10.05 17.48
N GLY A 10 -5.02 10.14 16.16
CA GLY A 10 -6.11 9.52 15.42
C GLY A 10 -7.45 10.23 15.62
N GLU A 11 -7.46 11.37 16.30
CA GLU A 11 -8.65 12.19 16.53
C GLU A 11 -8.97 12.99 15.27
N ILE A 12 -10.26 13.25 15.06
CA ILE A 12 -10.75 14.02 13.92
C ILE A 12 -10.41 15.49 14.17
N ASP A 13 -9.50 16.05 13.38
CA ASP A 13 -9.12 17.46 13.45
C ASP A 13 -9.75 18.30 12.31
N LYS A 14 -10.31 17.62 11.30
CA LYS A 14 -11.05 18.26 10.21
C LYS A 14 -12.21 17.40 9.72
N TYR A 15 -13.37 18.03 9.58
CA TYR A 15 -14.53 17.47 8.90
C TYR A 15 -14.61 17.92 7.44
N SER A 16 -15.15 17.05 6.59
CA SER A 16 -15.40 17.27 5.17
C SER A 16 -16.86 17.04 4.79
N SER A 17 -17.23 17.46 3.59
CA SER A 17 -18.53 17.15 3.00
C SER A 17 -18.68 15.63 2.81
N LYS A 18 -19.90 15.09 2.88
CA LYS A 18 -20.13 13.64 2.65
C LYS A 18 -19.66 13.20 1.25
N ASN A 19 -19.66 14.14 0.29
CA ASN A 19 -19.22 13.88 -1.08
C ASN A 19 -17.71 13.58 -1.18
N SER A 20 -16.90 13.90 -0.16
CA SER A 20 -15.46 13.55 -0.19
C SER A 20 -15.19 12.05 -0.19
N ILE A 21 -16.15 11.19 0.22
CA ILE A 21 -16.03 9.73 0.07
C ILE A 21 -15.86 9.32 -1.39
N TRP A 22 -16.52 10.00 -2.33
CA TRP A 22 -16.39 9.68 -3.75
C TRP A 22 -14.96 9.90 -4.26
N ILE A 23 -14.28 10.93 -3.75
CA ILE A 23 -12.88 11.19 -4.07
C ILE A 23 -12.00 10.03 -3.57
N LEU A 24 -12.24 9.56 -2.33
CA LEU A 24 -11.51 8.41 -1.78
C LEU A 24 -11.70 7.14 -2.62
N ILE A 25 -12.94 6.85 -3.05
CA ILE A 25 -13.24 5.70 -3.89
C ILE A 25 -12.53 5.80 -5.25
N VAL A 26 -12.58 6.97 -5.90
CA VAL A 26 -11.90 7.18 -7.19
C VAL A 26 -10.39 7.02 -7.05
N VAL A 27 -9.79 7.60 -6.01
CA VAL A 27 -8.35 7.45 -5.73
C VAL A 27 -8.00 5.99 -5.44
N GLN A 28 -8.82 5.25 -4.71
CA GLN A 28 -8.57 3.84 -4.43
C GLN A 28 -8.60 2.99 -5.71
N ILE A 29 -9.59 3.19 -6.58
CA ILE A 29 -9.67 2.51 -7.88
C ILE A 29 -8.47 2.86 -8.76
N LEU A 30 -8.10 4.14 -8.82
CA LEU A 30 -6.96 4.61 -9.58
C LEU A 30 -5.67 3.96 -9.09
N LEU A 31 -5.40 3.98 -7.78
CA LEU A 31 -4.23 3.35 -7.17
C LEU A 31 -4.19 1.85 -7.45
N PHE A 32 -5.31 1.14 -7.23
CA PHE A 32 -5.40 -0.29 -7.52
C PHE A 32 -5.05 -0.60 -8.99
N THR A 33 -5.58 0.21 -9.91
CA THR A 33 -5.40 0.03 -11.35
C THR A 33 -3.96 0.32 -11.75
N MET A 34 -3.40 1.45 -11.33
CA MET A 34 -2.01 1.83 -11.58
C MET A 34 -1.03 0.78 -11.04
N MET A 35 -1.22 0.32 -9.81
CA MET A 35 -0.38 -0.72 -9.22
C MET A 35 -0.51 -2.05 -9.98
N SER A 36 -1.73 -2.43 -10.38
CA SER A 36 -1.96 -3.66 -11.17
C SER A 36 -1.34 -3.60 -12.56
N VAL A 37 -1.24 -2.42 -13.17
CA VAL A 37 -0.51 -2.21 -14.42
C VAL A 37 0.99 -2.35 -14.17
N LEU A 38 1.55 -1.66 -13.17
CA LEU A 38 2.97 -1.70 -12.85
C LEU A 38 3.48 -3.09 -12.44
N GLU A 39 2.63 -3.91 -11.84
CA GLU A 39 2.91 -5.32 -11.51
C GLU A 39 3.17 -6.20 -12.76
N ARG A 40 2.66 -5.82 -13.94
CA ARG A 40 2.86 -6.56 -15.19
C ARG A 40 4.20 -6.27 -15.85
N PHE A 41 4.91 -5.24 -15.41
CA PHE A 41 6.16 -4.79 -16.01
C PHE A 41 7.30 -4.82 -14.97
N PRO A 42 7.68 -5.99 -14.41
CA PRO A 42 8.73 -6.08 -13.39
C PRO A 42 10.10 -5.59 -13.88
N ASN A 43 10.32 -5.54 -15.19
CA ASN A 43 11.56 -5.11 -15.83
C ASN A 43 11.82 -3.59 -15.78
N ILE A 44 10.80 -2.76 -15.54
CA ILE A 44 10.98 -1.30 -15.40
C ILE A 44 11.44 -0.90 -13.99
N TRP A 45 11.32 -1.83 -13.03
CA TRP A 45 11.69 -1.58 -11.65
C TRP A 45 13.19 -1.72 -11.44
N ASN A 46 13.74 -0.84 -10.60
CA ASN A 46 15.09 -1.04 -10.10
C ASN A 46 15.11 -2.25 -9.17
N THR A 47 15.75 -3.33 -9.61
CA THR A 47 15.83 -4.60 -8.88
C THR A 47 17.01 -4.64 -7.90
N GLY A 48 17.95 -3.70 -8.00
CA GLY A 48 19.18 -3.66 -7.22
C GLY A 48 20.15 -4.83 -7.47
N VAL A 49 19.86 -5.72 -8.43
CA VAL A 49 20.68 -6.89 -8.77
C VAL A 49 20.82 -7.01 -10.28
N LYS A 50 21.97 -7.49 -10.75
CA LYS A 50 22.15 -7.80 -12.17
C LYS A 50 21.22 -8.97 -12.53
N ILE A 51 20.34 -8.75 -13.50
CA ILE A 51 19.46 -9.80 -14.02
C ILE A 51 20.26 -10.68 -14.97
N THR A 52 20.31 -11.97 -14.67
CA THR A 52 20.88 -13.04 -15.50
C THR A 52 19.79 -14.03 -15.85
N GLU A 53 20.01 -14.89 -16.84
CA GLU A 53 18.98 -15.85 -17.25
C GLU A 53 18.61 -16.83 -16.13
N GLU A 54 19.59 -17.21 -15.30
CA GLU A 54 19.40 -18.09 -14.15
C GLU A 54 18.58 -17.45 -13.02
N ASN A 55 18.72 -16.14 -12.79
CA ASN A 55 18.05 -15.48 -11.67
C ASN A 55 16.77 -14.71 -12.05
N ARG A 56 16.51 -14.50 -13.35
CA ARG A 56 15.42 -13.66 -13.89
C ARG A 56 14.07 -14.04 -13.32
N GLU A 57 13.69 -15.31 -13.44
CA GLU A 57 12.38 -15.81 -13.00
C GLU A 57 12.19 -15.58 -11.50
N ARG A 58 13.20 -15.92 -10.70
CA ARG A 58 13.20 -15.75 -9.24
C ARG A 58 13.05 -14.29 -8.85
N VAL A 59 13.84 -13.40 -9.45
CA VAL A 59 13.83 -11.96 -9.11
C VAL A 59 12.49 -11.33 -9.49
N TYR A 60 12.00 -11.59 -10.70
CA TYR A 60 10.72 -11.05 -11.17
C TYR A 60 9.52 -11.60 -10.39
N THR A 61 9.55 -12.88 -10.01
CA THR A 61 8.51 -13.47 -9.15
C THR A 61 8.50 -12.81 -7.77
N ASN A 62 9.67 -12.61 -7.15
CA ASN A 62 9.74 -11.92 -5.85
C ASN A 62 9.29 -10.46 -5.95
N LEU A 63 9.68 -9.73 -7.00
CA LEU A 63 9.22 -8.36 -7.24
C LEU A 63 7.71 -8.29 -7.43
N ARG A 64 7.13 -9.16 -8.27
CA ARG A 64 5.69 -9.20 -8.49
C ARG A 64 4.93 -9.53 -7.20
N ASN A 65 5.41 -10.49 -6.42
CA ASN A 65 4.81 -10.86 -5.14
C ASN A 65 4.91 -9.71 -4.13
N MET A 66 6.03 -8.99 -4.09
CA MET A 66 6.21 -7.80 -3.27
C MET A 66 5.21 -6.70 -3.66
N GLN A 67 5.08 -6.40 -4.96
CA GLN A 67 4.12 -5.39 -5.44
C GLN A 67 2.68 -5.79 -5.12
N THR A 68 2.32 -7.07 -5.31
CA THR A 68 1.00 -7.61 -4.95
C THR A 68 0.72 -7.47 -3.46
N TYR A 69 1.72 -7.77 -2.61
CA TYR A 69 1.63 -7.62 -1.16
C TYR A 69 1.39 -6.15 -0.76
N LEU A 70 2.20 -5.23 -1.30
CA LEU A 70 2.06 -3.80 -1.04
C LEU A 70 0.69 -3.26 -1.47
N LYS A 71 0.24 -3.64 -2.67
CA LYS A 71 -1.09 -3.28 -3.18
C LYS A 71 -2.18 -3.76 -2.22
N MET A 72 -2.11 -5.00 -1.76
CA MET A 72 -3.09 -5.56 -0.84
C MET A 72 -3.11 -4.80 0.49
N MET A 73 -1.94 -4.52 1.08
CA MET A 73 -1.85 -3.76 2.34
C MET A 73 -2.45 -2.35 2.20
N ILE A 74 -2.11 -1.63 1.12
CA ILE A 74 -2.66 -0.29 0.85
C ILE A 74 -4.17 -0.35 0.69
N MET A 75 -4.70 -1.30 -0.07
CA MET A 75 -6.15 -1.43 -0.28
C MET A 75 -6.91 -1.74 1.02
N ILE A 76 -6.38 -2.64 1.86
CA ILE A 76 -6.97 -2.97 3.16
C ILE A 76 -7.00 -1.72 4.05
N TYR A 77 -5.89 -0.99 4.13
CA TYR A 77 -5.80 0.17 5.01
C TYR A 77 -6.68 1.33 4.55
N PHE A 78 -6.73 1.63 3.25
CA PHE A 78 -7.63 2.63 2.69
C PHE A 78 -9.11 2.27 2.90
N SER A 79 -9.44 0.97 2.82
CA SER A 79 -10.79 0.49 3.12
C SER A 79 -11.14 0.70 4.60
N TYR A 80 -10.22 0.37 5.51
CA TYR A 80 -10.38 0.65 6.94
C TYR A 80 -10.63 2.15 7.20
N MET A 81 -9.78 3.04 6.65
CA MET A 81 -9.97 4.48 6.79
C MET A 81 -11.31 4.97 6.24
N THR A 82 -11.74 4.43 5.10
CA THR A 82 -13.02 4.77 4.48
C THR A 82 -14.20 4.35 5.38
N LEU A 83 -14.16 3.15 5.95
CA LEU A 83 -15.19 2.68 6.89
C LEU A 83 -15.25 3.54 8.15
N GLN A 84 -14.10 3.90 8.71
CA GLN A 84 -14.00 4.79 9.88
C GLN A 84 -14.56 6.18 9.59
N SER A 85 -14.26 6.72 8.40
CA SER A 85 -14.80 8.01 7.95
C SER A 85 -16.32 7.96 7.73
N ILE A 86 -16.86 6.86 7.20
CA ILE A 86 -18.31 6.67 7.04
C ILE A 86 -19.00 6.57 8.41
N ALA A 87 -18.40 5.83 9.35
CA ALA A 87 -18.89 5.68 10.71
C ALA A 87 -18.79 6.98 11.54
N GLY A 88 -17.97 7.93 11.10
CA GLY A 88 -17.70 9.15 11.86
C GLY A 88 -16.78 8.92 13.06
N GLU A 89 -16.03 7.84 13.04
CA GLU A 89 -15.18 7.39 14.14
C GLU A 89 -13.73 7.90 14.00
N ARG A 90 -13.04 7.92 15.14
CA ARG A 90 -11.60 8.22 15.21
C ARG A 90 -10.80 7.04 14.68
N LEU A 91 -9.62 7.31 14.12
CA LEU A 91 -8.67 6.25 13.81
C LEU A 91 -7.98 5.78 15.08
N ASN A 92 -7.71 4.48 15.16
CA ASN A 92 -6.76 4.00 16.15
C ASN A 92 -5.35 4.38 15.69
N SER A 93 -4.62 5.25 16.41
CA SER A 93 -3.25 5.64 16.05
C SER A 93 -2.31 4.46 15.82
N ILE A 94 -2.48 3.38 16.59
CA ILE A 94 -1.68 2.16 16.45
C ILE A 94 -1.85 1.56 15.05
N SER A 95 -3.02 1.72 14.41
CA SER A 95 -3.28 1.19 13.07
C SER A 95 -2.33 1.77 12.01
N VAL A 96 -1.97 3.06 12.11
CA VAL A 96 -1.01 3.70 11.18
C VAL A 96 0.37 3.07 11.37
N PHE A 97 0.84 2.97 12.62
CA PHE A 97 2.16 2.40 12.91
C PHE A 97 2.23 0.92 12.52
N ALA A 98 1.18 0.14 12.81
CA ALA A 98 1.07 -1.24 12.39
C ALA A 98 1.09 -1.37 10.86
N PHE A 99 0.35 -0.52 10.15
CA PHE A 99 0.34 -0.48 8.69
C PHE A 99 1.74 -0.16 8.11
N LEU A 100 2.46 0.82 8.68
CA LEU A 100 3.82 1.15 8.25
C LEU A 100 4.79 -0.01 8.51
N ILE A 101 4.73 -0.64 9.68
CA ILE A 101 5.56 -1.82 10.00
C ILE A 101 5.27 -2.96 9.04
N LEU A 102 4.01 -3.23 8.72
CA LEU A 102 3.63 -4.28 7.77
C LEU A 102 4.16 -3.97 6.37
N ILE A 103 3.97 -2.76 5.86
CA ILE A 103 4.49 -2.37 4.54
C ILE A 103 6.01 -2.48 4.48
N PHE A 104 6.74 -1.81 5.38
CA PHE A 104 8.19 -1.77 5.31
C PHE A 104 8.83 -3.11 5.70
N GLY A 105 8.28 -3.79 6.70
CA GLY A 105 8.72 -5.12 7.11
C GLY A 105 8.49 -6.16 6.03
N GLY A 106 7.28 -6.21 5.47
CA GLY A 106 6.95 -7.11 4.37
C GLY A 106 7.81 -6.86 3.14
N MET A 107 7.97 -5.59 2.73
CA MET A 107 8.87 -5.20 1.63
C MET A 107 10.31 -5.65 1.89
N SER A 108 10.83 -5.45 3.10
CA SER A 108 12.19 -5.84 3.47
C SER A 108 12.43 -7.34 3.32
N ILE A 109 11.44 -8.18 3.66
CA ILE A 109 11.53 -9.64 3.47
C ILE A 109 11.74 -10.00 1.99
N PHE A 110 10.99 -9.36 1.08
CA PHE A 110 11.14 -9.62 -0.36
C PHE A 110 12.47 -9.09 -0.91
N LEU A 111 12.91 -7.91 -0.45
CA LEU A 111 14.22 -7.36 -0.82
C LEU A 111 15.36 -8.26 -0.37
N VAL A 112 15.34 -8.75 0.88
CA VAL A 112 16.33 -9.72 1.37
C VAL A 112 16.33 -10.98 0.51
N LYS A 113 15.17 -11.50 0.12
CA LYS A 113 15.09 -12.64 -0.81
C LYS A 113 15.78 -12.33 -2.15
N ILE A 114 15.59 -11.13 -2.70
CA ILE A 114 16.23 -10.72 -3.96
C ILE A 114 17.77 -10.67 -3.79
N PHE A 115 18.26 -10.05 -2.71
CA PHE A 115 19.70 -9.81 -2.48
C PHE A 115 20.51 -10.99 -1.95
N LYS A 116 19.92 -11.91 -1.18
CA LYS A 116 20.65 -12.99 -0.49
C LYS A 116 21.32 -14.00 -1.45
N ASN A 117 20.83 -14.12 -2.68
CA ASN A 117 21.37 -15.02 -3.70
C ASN A 117 21.91 -14.22 -4.89
N ARG A 118 22.79 -13.25 -4.60
CA ARG A 118 23.62 -12.55 -5.59
C ARG A 118 24.74 -13.45 -6.09
#